data_AF-W0DSY4-F1
#
_entry.id   AF-W0DSY4-F1
#
_cell.length_a   1.000
_cell.length_b   1.000
_cell.length_c   1.000
_cell.angle_alpha   90.00
_cell.angle_beta   90.00
_cell.angle_gamma   90.00
#
_symmetry.space_group_name_H-M   'P 1'
#
loop_
_entity.id
_entity.type
_entity.pdbx_description
1 polymer ?
#
loop_
_entity_poly.entity_id
_entity_poly.type
_entity_poly.pdbx_seq_one_letter_code
_entity_poly.pdbx_strand_id
1 'polypeptide(L)'
;MFSGFGAARVAVVPLARLLRSRYEILIGESVVREYLRIAQSKFGATPASLEFSLEVLRRLRIVPDGTEAFPSIGDPDDRPIVGSTLVAEAELFVTGDQLLLDLKNLGGMPIVSPRECWERLLLAS
;
A
#
# COMPACT_ATOMS: atom_id res chain seq x y z
N MET A 1 -24.35 26.68 -20.22
CA MET A 1 -24.13 27.48 -18.99
C MET A 1 -23.84 26.48 -17.87
N PHE A 2 -22.56 26.27 -17.56
CA PHE A 2 -22.12 25.33 -16.51
C PHE A 2 -22.27 25.98 -15.12
N SER A 3 -22.83 25.25 -14.16
CA SER A 3 -22.51 25.32 -12.72
C SER A 3 -23.40 24.33 -11.97
N GLY A 4 -22.94 23.46 -11.08
CA GLY A 4 -21.59 23.13 -10.62
C GLY A 4 -21.70 21.82 -9.85
N PHE A 5 -20.80 20.87 -10.14
CA PHE A 5 -20.67 19.63 -9.37
C PHE A 5 -20.13 20.00 -7.98
N GLY A 6 -20.90 19.69 -6.93
CA GLY A 6 -20.40 19.73 -5.56
C GLY A 6 -19.28 18.70 -5.43
N ALA A 7 -18.03 19.17 -5.36
CA ALA A 7 -16.89 18.31 -5.10
C ALA A 7 -17.07 17.65 -3.72
N ALA A 8 -17.41 16.36 -3.70
CA ALA A 8 -17.38 15.57 -2.48
C ALA A 8 -15.93 15.54 -1.99
N ARG A 9 -15.64 16.36 -0.98
CA ARG A 9 -14.35 16.39 -0.30
C ARG A 9 -14.28 15.18 0.61
N VAL A 10 -13.77 14.07 0.08
CA VAL A 10 -13.51 12.87 0.88
C VAL A 10 -12.17 13.04 1.57
N ALA A 11 -12.17 13.09 2.91
CA ALA A 11 -10.93 13.06 3.67
C ALA A 11 -10.30 11.66 3.58
N VAL A 12 -8.96 11.60 3.57
CA VAL A 12 -8.17 10.36 3.51
C VAL A 12 -8.45 9.43 4.71
N VAL A 13 -8.89 10.01 5.85
CA VAL A 13 -9.24 9.30 7.08
C VAL A 13 -10.53 8.46 6.96
N PRO A 14 -11.66 8.99 6.45
CA PRO A 14 -12.84 8.20 6.08
C PRO A 14 -12.54 7.03 5.15
N LEU A 15 -11.66 7.20 4.16
CA LEU A 15 -11.29 6.16 3.19
C LEU A 15 -10.63 4.96 3.87
N ALA A 16 -9.61 5.20 4.69
CA ALA A 16 -8.94 4.15 5.45
C ALA A 16 -9.91 3.42 6.42
N ARG A 17 -10.94 4.12 6.91
CA ARG A 17 -11.95 3.53 7.79
C ARG A 17 -12.96 2.66 7.04
N LEU A 18 -13.40 3.07 5.85
CA LEU A 18 -14.31 2.30 4.98
C LEU A 18 -13.67 1.01 4.48
N LEU A 19 -12.40 1.07 4.08
CA LEU A 19 -11.68 -0.13 3.65
C LEU A 19 -11.51 -1.12 4.80
N ARG A 20 -11.19 -0.66 6.01
CA ARG A 20 -10.99 -1.54 7.18
C ARG A 20 -12.24 -2.25 7.70
N SER A 21 -13.45 -1.79 7.38
CA SER A 21 -14.67 -2.52 7.78
C SER A 21 -14.94 -3.78 6.95
N ARG A 22 -14.23 -3.95 5.84
CA ARG A 22 -14.48 -5.03 4.86
C ARG A 22 -13.21 -5.75 4.42
N TYR A 23 -12.04 -5.12 4.58
CA TYR A 23 -10.74 -5.63 4.13
C TYR A 23 -9.70 -5.45 5.22
N GLU A 24 -8.86 -6.47 5.42
CA GLU A 24 -7.63 -6.35 6.20
C GLU A 24 -6.56 -5.68 5.32
N ILE A 25 -5.95 -4.61 5.81
CA ILE A 25 -4.88 -3.91 5.10
C ILE A 25 -3.56 -4.30 5.73
N LEU A 26 -2.69 -4.87 4.89
CA LEU A 26 -1.35 -5.32 5.23
C LEU A 26 -0.32 -4.29 4.74
N ILE A 27 0.76 -4.09 5.50
CA ILE A 27 1.90 -3.29 5.05
C ILE A 27 3.22 -3.91 5.49
N GLY A 28 4.17 -4.03 4.55
CA GLY A 28 5.50 -4.54 4.84
C GLY A 28 6.30 -3.61 5.75
N GLU A 29 7.09 -4.19 6.65
CA GLU A 29 7.94 -3.44 7.57
C GLU A 29 8.99 -2.57 6.84
N SER A 30 9.59 -3.10 5.77
CA SER A 30 10.47 -2.35 4.87
C SER A 30 9.80 -1.10 4.28
N VAL A 31 8.55 -1.21 3.85
CA VAL A 31 7.76 -0.09 3.31
C VAL A 31 7.54 0.98 4.37
N VAL A 32 7.23 0.58 5.61
CA VAL A 32 7.09 1.52 6.73
C VAL A 32 8.42 2.24 7.01
N ARG A 33 9.53 1.51 7.07
CA ARG A 33 10.86 2.09 7.29
C ARG A 33 11.24 3.09 6.19
N GLU A 34 11.04 2.71 4.93
CA GLU A 34 11.38 3.54 3.78
C GLU A 34 10.52 4.79 3.71
N TYR A 35 9.21 4.67 4.00
CA TYR A 35 8.32 5.82 4.11
C TYR A 35 8.82 6.84 5.15
N LEU A 36 9.15 6.39 6.36
CA LEU A 36 9.63 7.29 7.43
C LEU A 36 10.96 7.94 7.08
N ARG A 37 11.88 7.16 6.50
CA ARG A 37 13.19 7.66 6.04
C ARG A 37 13.01 8.74 4.99
N ILE A 38 12.21 8.48 3.96
CA ILE A 38 11.92 9.45 2.89
C ILE A 38 11.24 10.70 3.46
N ALA A 39 10.21 10.53 4.30
CA ALA A 39 9.48 11.63 4.92
C ALA A 39 10.45 12.56 5.67
N GLN A 40 11.37 12.00 6.44
CA GLN A 40 12.37 12.77 7.16
C GLN A 40 13.45 13.36 6.24
N SER A 41 14.11 12.53 5.44
CA SER A 41 15.33 12.91 4.72
C SER A 41 15.08 13.74 3.46
N LYS A 42 13.96 13.51 2.76
CA LYS A 42 13.63 14.21 1.51
C LYS A 42 12.64 15.33 1.72
N PHE A 43 11.70 15.17 2.65
CA PHE A 43 10.60 16.13 2.85
C PHE A 43 10.70 16.92 4.16
N GLY A 44 11.71 16.66 5.00
CA GLY A 44 11.92 17.42 6.24
C GLY A 44 10.80 17.25 7.26
N ALA A 45 10.13 16.09 7.28
CA ALA A 45 9.04 15.81 8.20
C ALA A 45 9.50 15.99 9.67
N THR A 46 8.68 16.71 10.44
CA THR A 46 8.94 16.93 11.86
C THR A 46 8.73 15.65 12.68
N PRO A 47 9.33 15.52 13.87
CA PRO A 47 9.06 14.39 14.77
C PRO A 47 7.57 14.18 15.05
N ALA A 48 6.80 15.27 15.22
CA ALA A 48 5.35 15.19 15.44
C ALA A 48 4.60 14.62 14.22
N SER A 49 5.01 15.00 13.00
CA SER A 49 4.43 14.47 11.77
C SER A 49 4.76 12.99 11.58
N LEU A 50 5.98 12.57 11.91
CA LEU A 50 6.40 11.17 11.84
C LEU A 50 5.65 10.30 12.86
N GLU A 51 5.48 10.77 14.10
CA GLU A 51 4.71 10.03 15.11
C GLU A 51 3.24 9.91 14.70
N PHE A 52 2.63 10.96 14.17
CA PHE A 52 1.28 10.89 13.64
C PHE A 52 1.15 9.85 12.51
N SER A 53 2.10 9.83 11.57
CA SER A 53 2.11 8.80 10.53
C SER A 53 2.27 7.40 11.10
N LEU A 54 3.15 7.20 12.08
CA LEU A 54 3.32 5.92 12.79
C LEU A 54 2.02 5.49 13.47
N GLU A 55 1.30 6.39 14.15
CA GLU A 55 0.00 6.09 14.75
C GLU A 55 -1.03 5.66 13.71
N VAL A 56 -1.01 6.26 12.51
CA VAL A 56 -1.90 5.85 11.41
C VAL A 56 -1.51 4.47 10.87
N LEU A 57 -0.22 4.24 10.63
CA LEU A 57 0.31 2.98 10.08
C LEU A 57 0.14 1.80 11.07
N ARG A 58 0.29 2.03 12.38
CA ARG A 58 0.04 1.03 13.44
C ARG A 58 -1.41 0.53 13.49
N ARG A 59 -2.35 1.20 12.81
CA ARG A 59 -3.73 0.74 12.66
C ARG A 59 -3.91 -0.24 11.49
N LEU A 60 -2.85 -0.49 10.74
CA LEU A 60 -2.75 -1.54 9.72
C LEU A 60 -2.01 -2.73 10.34
N ARG A 61 -2.18 -3.92 9.77
CA ARG A 61 -1.33 -5.05 10.16
C ARG A 61 0.02 -4.89 9.48
N ILE A 62 1.04 -4.58 10.28
CA ILE A 62 2.43 -4.54 9.81
C ILE A 62 2.92 -5.99 9.74
N VAL A 63 3.40 -6.39 8.56
CA VAL A 63 3.90 -7.73 8.30
C VAL A 63 5.41 -7.70 8.16
N PRO A 64 6.12 -8.70 8.72
CA PRO A 64 7.57 -8.78 8.58
C PRO A 64 7.92 -8.96 7.10
N ASP A 65 9.10 -8.48 6.74
CA ASP A 65 9.65 -8.75 5.42
C ASP A 65 9.81 -10.26 5.23
N GLY A 66 9.44 -10.76 4.06
CA GLY A 66 9.61 -12.18 3.75
C GLY A 66 10.99 -12.47 3.16
N THR A 67 11.45 -13.69 3.35
CA THR A 67 12.73 -14.17 2.80
C THR A 67 12.57 -14.88 1.46
N GLU A 68 11.33 -15.12 1.01
CA GLU A 68 11.06 -15.81 -0.24
C GLU A 68 11.40 -14.94 -1.44
N ALA A 69 12.35 -15.43 -2.24
CA ALA A 69 12.76 -14.79 -3.48
C ALA A 69 11.92 -15.33 -4.65
N PHE A 70 11.20 -14.45 -5.34
CA PHE A 70 10.63 -14.80 -6.63
C PHE A 70 11.69 -14.67 -7.74
N PRO A 71 11.90 -15.73 -8.56
CA PRO A 71 12.88 -15.69 -9.64
C PRO A 71 12.64 -14.57 -10.67
N SER A 72 11.39 -14.11 -10.79
CA SER A 72 10.98 -13.05 -11.71
C SER A 72 11.24 -11.63 -11.20
N ILE A 73 11.68 -11.46 -9.95
CA ILE A 73 11.97 -10.15 -9.36
C ILE A 73 13.46 -9.87 -9.51
N GLY A 74 13.77 -9.01 -10.49
CA GLY A 74 15.13 -8.64 -10.85
C GLY A 74 15.82 -7.78 -9.79
N ASP A 75 15.09 -6.85 -9.16
CA ASP A 75 15.66 -5.95 -8.16
C ASP A 75 15.77 -6.64 -6.78
N PRO A 76 16.97 -6.75 -6.19
CA PRO A 76 17.15 -7.27 -4.85
C PRO A 76 16.37 -6.52 -3.76
N ASP A 77 16.11 -5.22 -3.92
CA ASP A 77 15.43 -4.39 -2.92
C ASP A 77 13.90 -4.63 -2.88
N ASP A 78 13.33 -5.20 -3.94
CA ASP A 78 11.91 -5.53 -4.04
C ASP A 78 11.56 -6.91 -3.43
N ARG A 79 12.56 -7.78 -3.27
CA ARG A 79 12.37 -9.15 -2.77
C ARG A 79 11.77 -9.20 -1.36
N PRO A 80 12.23 -8.37 -0.38
CA PRO A 80 11.65 -8.37 0.97
C PRO A 80 10.17 -7.95 0.99
N ILE A 81 9.81 -6.98 0.14
CA ILE A 81 8.44 -6.45 0.02
C ILE A 81 7.52 -7.54 -0.55
N VAL A 82 7.94 -8.23 -1.60
CA VAL A 82 7.14 -9.31 -2.16
C VAL A 82 7.11 -10.55 -1.26
N GLY A 83 8.19 -10.86 -0.55
CA GLY A 83 8.15 -11.92 0.46
C GLY A 83 7.10 -11.63 1.55
N SER A 84 6.90 -10.36 1.91
CA SER A 84 5.96 -9.98 2.97
C SER A 84 4.50 -10.26 2.63
N THR A 85 4.13 -10.24 1.34
CA THR A 85 2.75 -10.52 0.90
C THR A 85 2.42 -12.00 0.92
N LEU A 86 3.41 -12.86 0.67
CA LEU A 86 3.29 -14.32 0.79
C LEU A 86 3.17 -14.75 2.26
N VAL A 87 4.04 -14.21 3.12
CA VAL A 87 4.01 -14.46 4.58
C VAL A 87 2.67 -14.05 5.18
N ALA A 88 1.99 -13.08 4.57
CA ALA A 88 0.71 -12.57 5.02
C ALA A 88 -0.50 -13.22 4.32
N GLU A 89 -0.30 -14.19 3.44
CA GLU A 89 -1.34 -14.83 2.63
C GLU A 89 -2.26 -13.81 1.94
N ALA A 90 -1.67 -12.73 1.42
CA ALA A 90 -2.44 -11.66 0.81
C ALA A 90 -3.19 -12.16 -0.45
N GLU A 91 -4.45 -11.76 -0.60
CA GLU A 91 -5.26 -12.09 -1.77
C GLU A 91 -5.02 -11.13 -2.95
N LEU A 92 -4.40 -9.97 -2.69
CA LEU A 92 -4.19 -8.90 -3.66
C LEU A 92 -2.92 -8.11 -3.32
N PHE A 93 -2.01 -7.96 -4.28
CA PHE A 93 -0.83 -7.11 -4.13
C PHE A 93 -1.05 -5.76 -4.80
N VAL A 94 -0.90 -4.66 -4.04
CA VAL A 94 -1.10 -3.30 -4.54
C VAL A 94 0.24 -2.59 -4.60
N THR A 95 0.65 -2.14 -5.79
CA THR A 95 1.91 -1.40 -5.98
C THR A 95 1.79 -0.35 -7.07
N GLY A 96 2.52 0.76 -6.90
CA GLY A 96 2.69 1.78 -7.93
C GLY A 96 3.91 1.54 -8.83
N ASP A 97 4.71 0.51 -8.53
CA ASP A 97 5.92 0.19 -9.29
C ASP A 97 5.56 -0.48 -10.63
N GLN A 98 6.02 0.10 -11.74
CA GLN A 98 5.67 -0.40 -13.07
C GLN A 98 6.30 -1.75 -13.38
N LEU A 99 7.52 -2.02 -12.91
CA LEU A 99 8.21 -3.29 -13.14
C LEU A 99 7.47 -4.43 -12.42
N LEU A 100 6.99 -4.17 -11.19
CA LEU A 100 6.16 -5.14 -10.48
C LEU A 100 4.77 -5.29 -11.11
N LEU A 101 4.15 -4.21 -11.58
CA LEU A 101 2.87 -4.28 -12.29
C LEU A 101 2.95 -5.11 -13.58
N ASP A 102 4.08 -5.05 -14.29
CA ASP A 102 4.31 -5.80 -15.53
C ASP A 102 4.32 -7.33 -15.30
N LEU A 103 4.56 -7.78 -14.07
CA LEU A 103 4.45 -9.20 -13.68
C LEU A 103 3.00 -9.69 -13.65
N LYS A 104 2.02 -8.79 -13.45
CA LYS A 104 0.56 -9.02 -13.40
C LYS A 104 0.06 -9.91 -12.25
N ASN A 105 0.78 -10.97 -11.89
CA ASN A 105 0.46 -11.85 -10.77
C ASN A 105 1.75 -12.45 -10.16
N LEU A 106 1.68 -12.80 -8.88
CA LEU A 106 2.73 -13.51 -8.14
C LEU A 106 2.13 -14.79 -7.57
N GLY A 107 2.51 -15.94 -8.12
CA GLY A 107 1.98 -17.24 -7.65
C GLY A 107 0.45 -17.33 -7.68
N GLY A 108 -0.21 -16.65 -8.63
CA GLY A 108 -1.68 -16.58 -8.72
C GLY A 108 -2.32 -15.41 -7.96
N MET A 109 -1.60 -14.73 -7.06
CA MET A 109 -2.06 -13.49 -6.43
C MET A 109 -2.00 -12.34 -7.46
N PRO A 110 -3.12 -11.64 -7.75
CA PRO A 110 -3.11 -10.51 -8.68
C PRO A 110 -2.28 -9.33 -8.15
N ILE A 111 -1.55 -8.68 -9.05
CA ILE A 111 -0.86 -7.42 -8.79
C ILE A 111 -1.64 -6.31 -9.49
N VAL A 112 -2.00 -5.26 -8.74
CA VAL A 112 -2.81 -4.16 -9.25
C VAL A 112 -2.22 -2.81 -8.84
N SER A 113 -2.54 -1.78 -9.62
CA SER A 113 -2.22 -0.42 -9.23
C SER A 113 -3.13 0.07 -8.09
N PRO A 114 -2.73 1.10 -7.30
CA PRO A 114 -3.62 1.71 -6.32
C PRO A 114 -4.93 2.21 -6.92
N ARG A 115 -4.89 2.71 -8.17
CA ARG A 115 -6.08 3.16 -8.90
C ARG A 115 -7.00 2.00 -9.21
N GLU A 116 -6.46 0.91 -9.73
CA GLU A 116 -7.26 -0.27 -10.06
C GLU A 116 -7.84 -0.93 -8.80
N CYS A 117 -7.05 -1.03 -7.73
CA CYS A 117 -7.54 -1.46 -6.42
C CYS A 117 -8.73 -0.60 -5.98
N TRP A 118 -8.59 0.73 -6.06
CA TRP A 118 -9.66 1.66 -5.73
C TRP A 118 -10.91 1.48 -6.58
N GLU A 119 -10.78 1.31 -7.89
CA GLU A 119 -11.92 1.06 -8.80
C GLU A 119 -12.63 -0.26 -8.46
N ARG A 120 -11.89 -1.34 -8.18
CA ARG A 120 -12.45 -2.62 -7.75
C ARG A 120 -13.21 -2.49 -6.43
N LEU A 121 -12.68 -1.72 -5.48
CA LEU A 121 -13.29 -1.51 -4.16
C LEU A 121 -14.57 -0.66 -4.24
N LEU A 122 -14.61 0.32 -5.13
CA LEU A 122 -15.82 1.14 -5.38
C LEU A 122 -16.91 0.40 -6.15
N LEU A 123 -16.55 -0.53 -7.04
CA LEU A 123 -17.53 -1.33 -7.80
C LEU A 123 -18.07 -2.51 -6.98
N ALA A 124 -17.40 -2.88 -5.89
CA ALA A 124 -17.81 -3.95 -4.98
C ALA A 124 -18.71 -3.47 -3.81
N SER A 125 -19.04 -2.18 -3.78
CA SER A 125 -19.89 -1.49 -2.79
C SER A 125 -21.20 -1.03 -3.39
#